data_AF-A0A316TYW5-F1
#
_entry.id   AF-A0A316TYW5-F1
#
_cell.length_a   1.000
_cell.length_b   1.000
_cell.length_c   1.000
_cell.angle_alpha   90.00
_cell.angle_beta   90.00
_cell.angle_gamma   90.00
#
_symmetry.space_group_name_H-M   'P 1'
#
loop_
_entity.id
_entity.type
_entity.pdbx_description
1 polymer ?
#
loop_
_entity_poly.entity_id
_entity_poly.type
_entity_poly.pdbx_seq_one_letter_code
_entity_poly.pdbx_strand_id
1 'polypeptide(L)'
;MASNHVREFYAYGDETILFKPTLASEDQFREDFDQALSYFVGTEGTEDGGFAIAPYTNVRWENEGTVIDEDGDMAVAMGNYFLTGTDGSETKDEYSFAYMKDDDGNLRIILHHRSLHYSPS
;
A
#
# COMPACT_ATOMS: atom_id res chain seq x y z
N MET A 1 -12.68 -11.39 0.65
CA MET A 1 -11.98 -11.49 -0.65
C MET A 1 -11.15 -10.23 -0.84
N ALA A 2 -10.06 -10.24 -1.61
CA ALA A 2 -9.20 -9.06 -1.81
C ALA A 2 -9.97 -7.84 -2.33
N SER A 3 -11.00 -8.05 -3.16
CA SER A 3 -11.91 -7.00 -3.61
C SER A 3 -12.61 -6.26 -2.46
N ASN A 4 -12.96 -6.95 -1.38
CA ASN A 4 -13.59 -6.30 -0.22
C ASN A 4 -12.58 -5.45 0.53
N HIS A 5 -11.34 -5.94 0.67
CA HIS A 5 -10.26 -5.17 1.29
C HIS A 5 -10.01 -3.85 0.54
N VAL A 6 -9.93 -3.90 -0.80
CA VAL A 6 -9.75 -2.68 -1.59
C VAL A 6 -10.94 -1.72 -1.42
N ARG A 7 -12.19 -2.21 -1.48
CA ARG A 7 -13.38 -1.37 -1.27
C ARG A 7 -13.52 -0.81 0.15
N GLU A 8 -13.03 -1.55 1.15
CA GLU A 8 -13.13 -1.17 2.55
C GLU A 8 -12.06 -0.13 2.91
N PHE A 9 -10.84 -0.29 2.41
CA PHE A 9 -9.73 0.54 2.85
C PHE A 9 -9.31 1.62 1.87
N TYR A 10 -9.70 1.60 0.60
CA TYR A 10 -9.31 2.62 -0.37
C TYR A 10 -10.54 3.40 -0.84
N ALA A 11 -10.40 4.72 -0.99
CA ALA A 11 -11.47 5.60 -1.44
C ALA A 11 -11.71 5.56 -2.97
N TYR A 12 -11.46 4.42 -3.63
CA TYR A 12 -11.69 4.30 -5.07
C TYR A 12 -13.17 4.55 -5.40
N GLY A 13 -13.41 5.48 -6.33
CA GLY A 13 -14.75 5.90 -6.76
C GLY A 13 -15.25 7.16 -6.04
N ASP A 14 -14.72 7.45 -4.86
CA ASP A 14 -15.03 8.65 -4.08
C ASP A 14 -13.94 9.72 -4.24
N GLU A 15 -12.67 9.30 -4.28
CA GLU A 15 -11.50 10.18 -4.35
C GLU A 15 -10.46 9.72 -5.37
N THR A 16 -9.51 10.61 -5.66
CA THR A 16 -8.29 10.26 -6.41
C THR A 16 -7.33 9.50 -5.51
N ILE A 17 -6.87 8.33 -5.97
CA ILE A 17 -5.96 7.48 -5.20
C ILE A 17 -4.54 7.57 -5.77
N LEU A 18 -3.58 7.92 -4.91
CA LEU A 18 -2.15 7.94 -5.24
C LEU A 18 -1.52 6.63 -4.79
N PHE A 19 -1.53 5.61 -5.66
CA PHE A 19 -0.96 4.30 -5.34
C PHE A 19 0.27 4.03 -6.22
N LYS A 20 1.46 4.01 -5.61
CA LYS A 20 2.71 3.58 -6.23
C LYS A 20 3.34 2.38 -5.49
N PRO A 21 3.30 1.15 -6.04
CA PRO A 21 3.99 0.00 -5.46
C PRO A 21 5.51 0.06 -5.61
N THR A 22 6.21 -0.90 -5.00
CA THR A 22 7.68 -0.97 -5.01
C THR A 22 8.27 -1.53 -6.30
N LEU A 23 7.66 -2.59 -6.87
CA LEU A 23 8.25 -3.45 -7.91
C LEU A 23 7.57 -3.33 -9.28
N ALA A 24 6.91 -2.19 -9.56
CA ALA A 24 6.34 -1.93 -10.87
C ALA A 24 7.28 -1.08 -11.74
N SER A 25 7.52 -1.53 -12.96
CA SER A 25 8.48 -0.97 -13.91
C SER A 25 7.83 -0.45 -15.19
N GLU A 26 6.73 -1.05 -15.66
CA GLU A 26 6.07 -0.66 -16.91
C GLU A 26 4.97 0.38 -16.64
N ASP A 27 4.00 0.03 -15.80
CA ASP A 27 3.00 0.92 -15.25
C ASP A 27 3.29 1.13 -13.75
N GLN A 28 3.72 2.32 -13.38
CA GLN A 28 4.18 2.58 -12.02
C GLN A 28 3.06 2.88 -11.02
N PHE A 29 1.82 3.05 -11.47
CA PHE A 29 0.71 3.52 -10.64
C PHE A 29 -0.50 2.61 -10.70
N ARG A 30 -1.32 2.61 -9.64
CA ARG A 30 -2.59 1.86 -9.58
C ARG A 30 -3.73 2.85 -9.34
N GLU A 31 -4.07 3.58 -10.39
CA GLU A 31 -5.00 4.72 -10.38
C GLU A 31 -6.46 4.30 -10.21
N ASP A 32 -6.79 3.05 -10.58
CA ASP A 32 -8.14 2.50 -10.44
C ASP A 32 -8.22 1.23 -9.57
N PHE A 33 -9.46 0.83 -9.29
CA PHE A 33 -9.78 -0.31 -8.45
C PHE A 33 -9.24 -1.64 -9.00
N ASP A 34 -9.32 -1.85 -10.32
CA ASP A 34 -8.94 -3.11 -10.96
C ASP A 34 -7.42 -3.26 -10.96
N GLN A 35 -6.70 -2.16 -11.20
CA GLN A 35 -5.25 -2.08 -11.05
C GLN A 35 -4.83 -2.38 -9.59
N ALA A 36 -5.48 -1.78 -8.60
CA ALA A 36 -5.17 -2.07 -7.20
C ALA A 36 -5.45 -3.54 -6.83
N LEU A 37 -6.54 -4.10 -7.33
CA LEU A 37 -6.86 -5.52 -7.13
C LEU A 37 -5.80 -6.41 -7.79
N SER A 38 -5.42 -6.10 -9.03
CA SER A 38 -4.34 -6.78 -9.76
C SER A 38 -3.04 -6.77 -8.94
N TYR A 39 -2.66 -5.63 -8.39
CA TYR A 39 -1.49 -5.55 -7.51
C TYR A 39 -1.56 -6.53 -6.32
N PHE A 40 -2.71 -6.68 -5.67
CA PHE A 40 -2.84 -7.55 -4.50
C PHE A 40 -2.89 -9.04 -4.83
N VAL A 41 -3.66 -9.45 -5.84
CA VAL A 41 -3.90 -10.89 -6.12
C VAL A 41 -3.27 -11.39 -7.41
N GLY A 42 -2.63 -10.51 -8.17
CA GLY A 42 -1.99 -10.80 -9.44
C GLY A 42 -2.99 -10.90 -10.58
N THR A 43 -2.51 -10.57 -11.78
CA THR A 43 -3.25 -10.75 -13.03
C THR A 43 -2.32 -11.37 -14.08
N GLU A 44 -2.73 -12.48 -14.67
CA GLU A 44 -1.94 -13.16 -15.70
C GLU A 44 -1.65 -12.24 -16.89
N GLY A 45 -0.40 -12.24 -17.35
CA GLY A 45 0.03 -11.39 -18.47
C GLY A 45 0.34 -9.94 -18.09
N THR A 46 0.32 -9.59 -16.80
CA THR A 46 0.72 -8.27 -16.29
C THR A 46 2.00 -8.37 -15.44
N GLU A 47 2.59 -7.24 -15.08
CA GLU A 47 3.73 -7.20 -14.14
C GLU A 47 3.32 -7.47 -12.68
N ASP A 48 2.03 -7.45 -12.36
CA ASP A 48 1.54 -7.70 -11.02
C ASP A 48 1.51 -9.20 -10.71
N GLY A 49 2.50 -9.65 -9.93
CA GLY A 49 2.60 -11.04 -9.43
C GLY A 49 1.73 -11.35 -8.21
N GLY A 50 1.00 -10.36 -7.68
CA GLY A 50 0.14 -10.51 -6.50
C GLY A 50 0.88 -10.38 -5.17
N PHE A 51 0.85 -9.18 -4.60
CA PHE A 51 1.50 -8.87 -3.33
C PHE A 51 0.93 -9.69 -2.15
N ALA A 52 -0.39 -9.82 -2.04
CA ALA A 52 -1.04 -10.49 -0.91
C ALA A 52 -0.91 -12.03 -0.95
N ILE A 53 -0.56 -12.60 -2.11
CA ILE A 53 -0.42 -14.04 -2.31
C ILE A 53 1.05 -14.50 -2.35
N ALA A 54 2.00 -13.56 -2.28
CA ALA A 54 3.41 -13.88 -2.15
C ALA A 54 3.67 -14.62 -0.82
N PRO A 55 4.68 -15.52 -0.75
CA PRO A 55 4.88 -16.44 0.37
C PRO A 55 5.55 -15.77 1.58
N TYR A 56 4.95 -14.71 2.09
CA TYR A 56 5.39 -14.06 3.33
C TYR A 56 4.93 -14.85 4.54
N THR A 57 5.79 -14.96 5.55
CA THR A 57 5.49 -15.66 6.81
C THR A 57 5.21 -14.71 7.96
N ASN A 58 5.69 -13.46 7.86
CA ASN A 58 5.46 -12.43 8.86
C ASN A 58 5.55 -11.03 8.24
N VAL A 59 4.90 -10.07 8.90
CA VAL A 59 5.03 -8.64 8.61
C VAL A 59 5.19 -7.88 9.92
N ARG A 60 6.14 -6.94 9.96
CA ARG A 60 6.30 -6.02 11.10
C ARG A 60 6.52 -4.60 10.62
N TRP A 61 6.09 -3.64 11.43
CA TRP A 61 6.08 -2.22 11.11
C TRP A 61 6.94 -1.45 12.10
N GLU A 62 7.67 -0.45 11.59
CA GLU A 62 8.43 0.54 12.36
C GLU A 62 7.95 1.92 11.89
N ASN A 63 7.03 2.51 12.64
CA ASN A 63 6.44 3.81 12.30
C ASN A 63 7.41 4.93 12.73
N GLU A 64 7.82 5.77 11.79
CA GLU A 64 8.65 6.94 12.06
C GLU A 64 7.78 8.07 12.63
N GLY A 65 6.57 8.24 12.10
CA GLY A 65 5.71 9.30 12.55
C GLY A 65 4.33 9.28 11.91
N THR A 66 3.42 10.00 12.56
CA THR A 66 2.07 10.23 12.06
C THR A 66 1.71 11.69 12.30
N VAL A 67 1.24 12.37 11.26
CA VAL A 67 0.72 13.72 11.32
C VAL A 67 -0.78 13.62 11.09
N ILE A 68 -1.55 14.24 11.98
CA ILE A 68 -3.01 14.35 11.87
C ILE A 68 -3.30 15.83 11.70
N ASP A 69 -4.20 16.18 10.78
CA ASP A 69 -4.63 17.57 10.59
C ASP A 69 -5.42 18.09 11.80
N GLU A 70 -5.67 19.40 11.83
CA GLU A 70 -6.30 20.06 12.97
C GLU A 70 -7.75 19.59 13.21
N ASP A 71 -8.48 19.32 12.12
CA ASP A 71 -9.86 18.85 12.15
C ASP A 71 -9.96 17.34 12.45
N GLY A 72 -8.84 16.61 12.29
CA GLY A 72 -8.75 15.18 12.53
C GLY A 72 -9.32 14.32 11.41
N ASP A 73 -9.58 14.89 10.24
CA ASP A 73 -10.18 14.23 9.09
C ASP A 73 -9.15 13.65 8.13
N MET A 74 -7.89 14.13 8.23
CA MET A 74 -6.78 13.65 7.43
C MET A 74 -5.61 13.22 8.31
N ALA A 75 -4.93 12.16 7.88
CA ALA A 75 -3.68 11.74 8.51
C ALA A 75 -2.68 11.25 7.49
N VAL A 76 -1.39 11.47 7.75
CA VAL A 76 -0.28 10.89 6.99
C VAL A 76 0.58 10.07 7.95
N ALA A 77 0.95 8.86 7.57
CA ALA A 77 1.86 7.99 8.31
C ALA A 77 3.01 7.56 7.42
N MET A 78 4.22 7.50 7.98
CA MET A 78 5.43 7.12 7.25
C MET A 78 6.32 6.25 8.14
N GLY A 79 7.05 5.35 7.53
CA GLY A 79 8.05 4.55 8.24
C GLY A 79 8.61 3.44 7.38
N ASN A 80 9.06 2.39 8.06
CA ASN A 80 9.51 1.17 7.43
C ASN A 80 8.61 -0.01 7.80
N TYR A 81 8.59 -1.00 6.93
CA TYR A 81 8.05 -2.31 7.27
C TYR A 81 8.91 -3.40 6.67
N PHE A 82 8.78 -4.58 7.24
CA PHE A 82 9.63 -5.72 6.95
C PHE A 82 8.75 -6.91 6.63
N LEU A 83 9.04 -7.54 5.50
CA LEU A 83 8.39 -8.76 5.05
C LEU A 83 9.34 -9.92 5.26
N THR A 84 8.92 -10.92 6.03
CA THR A 84 9.72 -12.13 6.26
C THR A 84 9.36 -13.20 5.23
N GLY A 85 10.36 -13.69 4.50
CA GLY A 85 10.23 -14.80 3.57
C GLY A 85 10.09 -16.17 4.25
N THR A 86 9.88 -17.22 3.47
CA THR A 86 9.83 -18.61 3.99
C THR A 86 11.18 -19.14 4.47
N ASP A 87 12.28 -18.53 4.03
CA ASP A 87 13.65 -18.81 4.47
C ASP A 87 14.05 -18.02 5.73
N GLY A 88 13.16 -17.18 6.26
CA GLY A 88 13.41 -16.31 7.41
C GLY A 88 14.14 -15.01 7.09
N SER A 89 14.47 -14.73 5.82
CA SER A 89 15.05 -13.46 5.42
C SER A 89 14.03 -12.32 5.52
N GLU A 90 14.49 -11.10 5.85
CA GLU A 90 13.64 -9.91 5.89
C GLU A 90 13.97 -8.96 4.74
N THR A 91 12.94 -8.53 4.00
CA THR A 91 13.03 -7.42 3.06
C THR A 91 12.53 -6.15 3.74
N LYS A 92 13.39 -5.12 3.81
CA LYS A 92 13.06 -3.80 4.35
C LYS A 92 12.58 -2.87 3.23
N ASP A 93 11.37 -2.35 3.39
CA ASP A 93 10.76 -1.36 2.51
C ASP A 93 10.37 -0.10 3.28
N GLU A 94 10.21 1.00 2.56
CA GLU A 94 9.68 2.27 3.04
C GLU A 94 8.20 2.39 2.66
N TYR A 95 7.40 2.99 3.55
CA TYR A 95 6.01 3.29 3.27
C TYR A 95 5.67 4.75 3.55
N SER A 96 4.72 5.27 2.78
CA SER A 96 3.94 6.46 3.12
C SER A 96 2.48 6.18 2.83
N PHE A 97 1.63 6.37 3.83
CA PHE A 97 0.19 6.31 3.70
C PHE A 97 -0.41 7.67 4.03
N ALA A 98 -1.45 8.05 3.28
CA ALA A 98 -2.36 9.10 3.71
C ALA A 98 -3.78 8.55 3.77
N TYR A 99 -4.51 9.01 4.77
CA TYR A 99 -5.86 8.61 5.10
C TYR A 99 -6.77 9.83 5.12
N MET A 100 -8.01 9.62 4.70
CA MET A 100 -9.14 10.55 4.83
C MET A 100 -10.27 9.83 5.54
N LYS A 101 -11.01 10.50 6.42
CA LYS A 101 -12.28 9.98 6.94
C LYS A 101 -13.40 10.14 5.92
N ASP A 102 -14.18 9.08 5.73
CA ASP A 102 -15.46 9.19 5.01
C ASP A 102 -16.58 9.78 5.88
N ASP A 103 -17.75 10.02 5.28
CA ASP A 103 -18.93 10.56 5.97
C ASP A 103 -19.44 9.67 7.13
N ASP A 104 -19.10 8.38 7.11
CA ASP A 104 -19.41 7.40 8.16
C ASP A 104 -18.32 7.35 9.25
N GLY A 105 -17.24 8.13 9.11
CA GLY A 105 -16.12 8.21 10.04
C GLY A 105 -15.06 7.11 9.86
N ASN A 106 -15.12 6.31 8.80
CA ASN A 106 -14.12 5.28 8.50
C ASN A 106 -12.90 5.88 7.81
N LEU A 107 -11.71 5.37 8.15
CA LEU A 107 -10.47 5.77 7.48
C LEU A 107 -10.34 5.09 6.12
N ARG A 108 -10.15 5.89 5.08
CA ARG A 108 -9.89 5.45 3.70
C ARG A 108 -8.53 5.94 3.26
N ILE A 109 -7.76 5.04 2.66
CA ILE A 109 -6.45 5.29 2.07
C ILE A 109 -6.64 6.08 0.77
N ILE A 110 -5.95 7.21 0.68
CA ILE A 110 -5.86 8.07 -0.51
C ILE A 110 -4.42 8.15 -1.06
N LEU A 111 -3.43 7.76 -0.27
CA LEU A 111 -2.04 7.61 -0.70
C LEU A 111 -1.52 6.28 -0.18
N HIS A 112 -0.94 5.47 -1.07
CA HIS A 112 -0.19 4.27 -0.77
C HIS A 112 1.09 4.30 -1.60
N HIS A 113 2.17 4.78 -1.01
CA HIS A 113 3.48 4.83 -1.65
C HIS A 113 4.42 3.85 -0.96
N ARG A 114 5.04 2.97 -1.74
CA ARG A 114 6.13 2.11 -1.28
C ARG A 114 7.41 2.32 -2.09
N SER A 115 8.55 2.23 -1.43
CA SER A 115 9.87 2.32 -2.07
C SER A 115 10.89 1.35 -1.43
N LEU A 116 11.87 0.95 -2.23
CA LEU A 116 13.09 0.35 -1.70
C LEU A 116 14.01 1.47 -1.22
N HIS A 117 14.68 1.23 -0.10
CA HIS A 117 15.73 2.13 0.36
C HIS A 117 16.87 2.20 -0.67
N TYR A 118 17.50 3.36 -0.78
CA TYR A 118 18.65 3.53 -1.65
C TYR A 118 19.84 2.70 -1.13
N SER A 119 20.36 1.81 -1.97
CA SER A 119 21.62 1.10 -1.73
C SER A 119 22.67 1.63 -2.71
N PRO A 120 23.64 2.46 -2.26
CA PRO A 120 24.72 2.89 -3.13
C PRO A 120 25.55 1.68 -3.58
N SER A 121 25.97 1.70 -4.85
CA SER A 121 26.91 0.74 -5.45
C SER A 121 28.37 1.09 -5.15
#